data_AF-A0A9W4RFY8-F1
#
_entry.id   AF-A0A9W4RFY8-F1
#
_cell.length_a   1.000
_cell.length_b   1.000
_cell.length_c   1.000
_cell.angle_alpha   90.00
_cell.angle_beta   90.00
_cell.angle_gamma   90.00
#
_symmetry.space_group_name_H-M   'P 1'
#
loop_
_entity.id
_entity.type
_entity.pdbx_description
1 polymer ?
#
loop_
_entity_poly.entity_id
_entity_poly.type
_entity_poly.pdbx_seq_one_letter_code
_entity_poly.pdbx_strand_id
1 'polypeptide(L)'
;MSAQVRPRSRPLVPVLPGFRTRLRSATTTIIAIGVVAVAIVLAAWINQQARRTADLASHAIEVRERAERFLGRLRDAETGQRGYLLTGQASYLEPFSEGRAAAGPELDILAALVDADPIQKERVAKLRADMRLKFEELDRTIMLERAGQRDQALALVRDASGSDAMDRLRDTVREIQQGENIRLLSLYRREERRRLWGSTGIVIALAGLAYAAWQQLRLRQRRSTALALSNAELEQVVGERTRELESERLRIEALLRDVNHRVGNNLAMVSALLNVQSRQTREPAVKAALAQAQSRIQAIAAGQRRLRLDIETDEIDARPYMEDLLAEIGKAAEGRPIRIDLDMDAIRLPGRDAVSFVVIVNELVTNAIKHAFPDGMTGRVTIRFGQGEAEGAPALVMTIEDDGIGLPAGVEHKGLGQTVIASLLRSMRATMTTEPLHPGSERPGTRVVLTFPKREPAPATA
;
A
#
# COMPACT_ATOMS: atom_id res chain seq x y z
N MET A 1 1.76 -21.83 48.36
CA MET A 1 1.21 -22.37 47.10
C MET A 1 0.42 -21.24 46.44
N SER A 2 1.04 -20.55 45.49
CA SER A 2 0.45 -19.38 44.81
C SER A 2 0.67 -19.60 43.31
N ALA A 3 -0.42 -19.81 42.58
CA ALA A 3 -0.40 -20.22 41.18
C ALA A 3 0.11 -19.09 40.28
N GLN A 4 1.17 -19.37 39.52
CA GLN A 4 1.69 -18.53 38.45
C GLN A 4 0.70 -18.50 37.27
N VAL A 5 0.17 -17.32 36.96
CA VAL A 5 -0.58 -17.06 35.72
C VAL A 5 0.44 -16.74 34.62
N ARG A 6 0.62 -17.66 33.66
CA ARG A 6 1.41 -17.41 32.44
C ARG A 6 0.65 -16.46 31.50
N PRO A 7 1.27 -15.43 30.91
CA PRO A 7 0.65 -14.62 29.88
C PRO A 7 0.61 -15.39 28.55
N ARG A 8 -0.58 -15.50 27.95
CA ARG A 8 -0.77 -16.04 26.60
C ARG A 8 -0.31 -15.01 25.57
N SER A 9 0.77 -15.30 24.86
CA SER A 9 1.19 -14.61 23.65
C SER A 9 0.15 -14.79 22.54
N ARG A 10 -0.59 -13.73 22.20
CA ARG A 10 -1.36 -13.67 20.94
C ARG A 10 -0.40 -13.30 19.80
N PRO A 11 -0.43 -13.99 18.66
CA PRO A 11 0.38 -13.58 17.52
C PRO A 11 -0.21 -12.30 16.91
N LEU A 12 0.65 -11.30 16.68
CA LEU A 12 0.39 -10.15 15.82
C LEU A 12 0.33 -10.66 14.38
N VAL A 13 -0.89 -10.88 13.87
CA VAL A 13 -1.10 -11.10 12.44
C VAL A 13 -1.16 -9.72 11.77
N PRO A 14 -0.30 -9.42 10.78
CA PRO A 14 -0.41 -8.18 10.02
C PRO A 14 -1.69 -8.24 9.18
N VAL A 15 -2.65 -7.35 9.48
CA VAL A 15 -3.83 -7.18 8.63
C VAL A 15 -3.38 -6.48 7.35
N LEU A 16 -2.99 -7.25 6.35
CA LEU A 16 -2.76 -6.77 4.98
C LEU A 16 -3.97 -5.96 4.51
N PRO A 17 -3.85 -4.65 4.22
CA PRO A 17 -4.95 -3.86 3.70
C PRO A 17 -5.04 -4.11 2.19
N GLY A 18 -5.60 -5.24 1.76
CA GLY A 18 -5.46 -5.56 0.34
C GLY A 18 -6.22 -6.77 -0.16
N PHE A 19 -7.54 -6.66 -0.27
CA PHE A 19 -8.29 -7.24 -1.41
C PHE A 19 -9.77 -6.82 -1.31
N ARG A 20 -10.36 -7.03 -0.12
CA ARG A 20 -11.81 -6.83 0.12
C ARG A 20 -12.28 -5.39 0.04
N THR A 21 -11.43 -4.42 0.41
CA THR A 21 -11.74 -2.98 0.32
C THR A 21 -11.67 -2.46 -1.13
N ARG A 22 -10.65 -2.88 -1.90
CA ARG A 22 -10.55 -2.59 -3.34
C ARG A 22 -11.68 -3.25 -4.14
N LEU A 23 -12.05 -4.48 -3.80
CA LEU A 23 -13.20 -5.18 -4.42
C LEU A 23 -14.50 -4.40 -4.17
N ARG A 24 -14.74 -3.94 -2.94
CA ARG A 24 -15.96 -3.19 -2.59
C ARG A 24 -16.03 -1.82 -3.29
N SER A 25 -14.93 -1.08 -3.39
CA SER A 25 -14.91 0.17 -4.14
C SER A 25 -15.06 -0.04 -5.65
N ALA A 26 -14.51 -1.12 -6.20
CA ALA A 26 -14.69 -1.47 -7.61
C ALA A 26 -16.15 -1.82 -7.90
N THR A 27 -16.80 -2.64 -7.06
CA THR A 27 -18.21 -3.02 -7.24
C THR A 27 -19.15 -1.81 -7.24
N THR A 28 -18.88 -0.81 -6.41
CA THR A 28 -19.75 0.38 -6.31
C THR A 28 -19.61 1.30 -7.51
N THR A 29 -18.40 1.45 -8.05
CA THR A 29 -18.16 2.20 -9.28
C THR A 29 -18.81 1.48 -10.48
N ILE A 30 -18.70 0.16 -10.55
CA ILE A 30 -19.36 -0.65 -11.59
C ILE A 30 -20.89 -0.51 -11.51
N ILE A 31 -21.49 -0.55 -10.33
CA ILE A 31 -22.93 -0.34 -10.15
C ILE A 31 -23.33 1.08 -10.59
N ALA A 32 -22.56 2.10 -10.21
CA ALA A 32 -22.85 3.48 -10.61
C ALA A 32 -22.80 3.66 -12.14
N ILE A 33 -21.76 3.12 -12.79
CA ILE A 33 -21.64 3.12 -14.25
C ILE A 33 -22.81 2.36 -14.89
N GLY A 34 -23.17 1.20 -14.34
CA GLY A 34 -24.28 0.39 -14.83
C GLY A 34 -25.62 1.13 -14.78
N VAL A 35 -25.92 1.82 -13.67
CA VAL A 35 -27.17 2.59 -13.55
C VAL A 35 -27.17 3.80 -14.49
N VAL A 36 -26.04 4.49 -14.67
CA VAL A 36 -25.94 5.59 -15.66
C VAL A 36 -26.16 5.06 -17.08
N ALA A 37 -25.55 3.93 -17.44
CA ALA A 37 -25.75 3.30 -18.75
C ALA A 37 -27.22 2.91 -18.97
N VAL A 38 -27.88 2.32 -17.97
CA VAL A 38 -29.31 2.00 -18.02
C VAL A 38 -30.15 3.27 -18.21
N ALA A 39 -29.85 4.35 -17.50
CA ALA A 39 -30.56 5.63 -17.66
C ALA A 39 -30.41 6.21 -19.08
N ILE A 40 -29.21 6.13 -19.66
CA ILE A 40 -28.95 6.56 -21.05
C ILE A 40 -29.75 5.72 -22.05
N VAL A 41 -29.75 4.39 -21.89
CA VAL A 41 -30.53 3.49 -22.75
C VAL A 41 -32.03 3.76 -22.61
N LEU A 42 -32.52 3.98 -21.40
CA LEU A 42 -33.93 4.32 -21.16
C LEU A 42 -34.31 5.65 -21.82
N ALA A 43 -33.45 6.68 -21.70
CA ALA A 43 -33.67 7.98 -22.31
C ALA A 43 -33.67 7.89 -23.85
N ALA A 44 -32.74 7.13 -24.44
CA ALA A 44 -32.69 6.88 -25.87
C ALA A 44 -33.95 6.13 -26.35
N TRP A 45 -34.38 5.12 -25.61
CA TRP A 45 -35.61 4.37 -25.90
C TRP A 45 -36.87 5.25 -25.84
N ILE A 46 -37.00 6.12 -24.82
CA ILE A 46 -38.09 7.11 -24.71
C ILE A 46 -38.08 8.05 -25.92
N ASN A 47 -36.92 8.56 -26.32
CA ASN A 47 -36.79 9.47 -27.47
C ASN A 47 -37.19 8.77 -28.78
N GLN A 48 -36.71 7.55 -29.01
CA GLN A 48 -37.04 6.80 -30.22
C GLN A 48 -38.53 6.45 -30.28
N GLN A 49 -39.13 6.12 -29.14
CA GLN A 49 -40.56 5.87 -29.07
C GLN A 49 -41.38 7.14 -29.34
N ALA A 50 -40.96 8.29 -28.81
CA ALA A 50 -41.59 9.58 -29.08
C ALA A 50 -41.60 9.93 -30.58
N ARG A 51 -40.49 9.66 -31.28
CA ARG A 51 -40.41 9.85 -32.74
C ARG A 51 -41.43 8.97 -33.48
N ARG A 52 -41.51 7.68 -33.15
CA ARG A 52 -42.51 6.76 -33.74
C ARG A 52 -43.94 7.23 -33.50
N THR A 53 -44.24 7.73 -32.29
CA THR A 53 -45.57 8.28 -31.99
C THR A 53 -45.87 9.53 -32.82
N ALA A 54 -44.87 10.39 -33.03
CA ALA A 54 -45.00 11.59 -33.87
C ALA A 54 -45.26 11.22 -35.35
N ASP A 55 -44.56 10.22 -35.89
CA ASP A 55 -44.76 9.74 -37.26
C ASP A 55 -46.19 9.22 -37.47
N LEU A 56 -46.69 8.42 -36.51
CA LEU A 56 -48.07 7.91 -36.54
C LEU A 56 -49.12 9.02 -36.43
N ALA A 57 -48.84 10.07 -35.62
CA ALA A 57 -49.72 11.22 -35.52
C ALA A 57 -49.73 12.04 -36.82
N SER A 58 -48.57 12.24 -37.45
CA SER A 58 -48.46 12.92 -38.75
C SER A 58 -49.25 12.20 -39.83
N HIS A 59 -49.15 10.87 -39.88
CA HIS A 59 -49.90 10.04 -40.82
C HIS A 59 -51.43 10.19 -40.66
N ALA A 60 -51.92 10.14 -39.41
CA ALA A 60 -53.34 10.34 -39.12
C ALA A 60 -53.85 11.75 -39.51
N ILE A 61 -53.02 12.78 -39.33
CA ILE A 61 -53.33 14.15 -39.78
C ILE A 61 -53.41 14.21 -41.31
N GLU A 62 -52.47 13.57 -42.02
CA GLU A 62 -52.45 13.55 -43.48
C GLU A 62 -53.68 12.87 -44.07
N VAL A 63 -54.10 11.71 -43.52
CA VAL A 63 -55.34 11.03 -43.92
C VAL A 63 -56.55 11.95 -43.78
N ARG A 64 -56.64 12.67 -42.64
CA ARG A 64 -57.75 13.60 -42.36
C ARG A 64 -57.78 14.77 -43.34
N GLU A 65 -56.61 15.33 -43.65
CA GLU A 65 -56.47 16.44 -44.58
C GLU A 65 -56.81 16.03 -46.02
N ARG A 66 -56.35 14.86 -46.47
CA ARG A 66 -56.66 14.33 -47.80
C ARG A 66 -58.15 14.04 -47.97
N ALA A 67 -58.81 13.49 -46.94
CA ALA A 67 -60.26 13.30 -46.96
C ALA A 67 -61.03 14.63 -47.05
N GLU A 68 -60.58 15.68 -46.35
CA GLU A 68 -61.18 17.02 -46.42
C GLU A 68 -60.97 17.67 -47.81
N ARG A 69 -59.74 17.60 -48.35
CA ARG A 69 -59.44 18.12 -49.69
C ARG A 69 -60.28 17.43 -50.76
N PHE A 70 -60.41 16.10 -50.70
CA PHE A 70 -61.28 15.33 -51.59
C PHE A 70 -62.72 15.85 -51.57
N LEU A 71 -63.32 16.01 -50.38
CA LEU A 71 -64.68 16.52 -50.23
C LEU A 71 -64.81 17.96 -50.74
N GLY A 72 -63.79 18.79 -50.50
CA GLY A 72 -63.69 20.15 -51.03
C GLY A 72 -63.78 20.18 -52.56
N ARG A 73 -62.95 19.39 -53.25
CA ARG A 73 -62.96 19.30 -54.73
C ARG A 73 -64.32 18.87 -55.28
N LEU A 74 -64.98 17.93 -54.61
CA LEU A 74 -66.29 17.47 -55.02
C LEU A 74 -67.38 18.54 -54.80
N ARG A 75 -67.30 19.27 -53.69
CA ARG A 75 -68.20 20.40 -53.39
C ARG A 75 -68.01 21.54 -54.39
N ASP A 76 -66.77 21.86 -54.76
CA ASP A 76 -66.49 22.89 -55.76
C ASP A 76 -67.08 22.48 -57.12
N ALA A 77 -66.99 21.19 -57.47
CA ALA A 77 -67.58 20.69 -58.69
C ALA A 77 -69.11 20.76 -58.72
N GLU A 78 -69.76 20.37 -57.62
CA GLU A 78 -71.21 20.53 -57.44
C GLU A 78 -71.61 22.02 -57.48
N THR A 79 -70.82 22.90 -56.86
CA THR A 79 -71.08 24.34 -56.86
C THR A 79 -71.00 24.93 -58.26
N GLY A 80 -69.98 24.56 -59.04
CA GLY A 80 -69.83 25.01 -60.43
C GLY A 80 -70.97 24.53 -61.33
N GLN A 81 -71.37 23.26 -61.19
CA GLN A 81 -72.53 22.72 -61.90
C GLN A 81 -73.82 23.49 -61.56
N ARG A 82 -74.10 23.75 -60.27
CA ARG A 82 -75.29 24.52 -59.87
C ARG A 82 -75.26 25.95 -60.39
N GLY A 83 -74.08 26.59 -60.38
CA GLY A 83 -73.91 27.92 -60.95
C GLY A 83 -74.20 27.97 -62.45
N TYR A 84 -73.72 26.97 -63.21
CA TYR A 84 -74.03 26.82 -64.63
C TYR A 84 -75.52 26.56 -64.87
N LEU A 85 -76.10 25.63 -64.11
CA LEU A 85 -77.54 25.38 -64.14
C LEU A 85 -78.39 26.53 -63.64
N LEU A 86 -77.86 27.58 -63.01
CA LEU A 86 -78.67 28.75 -62.63
C LEU A 86 -78.54 29.89 -63.63
N THR A 87 -77.35 30.06 -64.20
CA THR A 87 -76.99 31.24 -65.00
C THR A 87 -76.88 30.97 -66.50
N GLY A 88 -76.69 29.71 -66.90
CA GLY A 88 -76.35 29.31 -68.27
C GLY A 88 -74.95 29.72 -68.72
N GLN A 89 -74.15 30.36 -67.87
CA GLN A 89 -72.82 30.90 -68.23
C GLN A 89 -71.72 29.84 -68.08
N ALA A 90 -71.02 29.55 -69.18
CA ALA A 90 -69.98 28.53 -69.20
C ALA A 90 -68.80 28.78 -68.24
N SER A 91 -68.58 30.02 -67.81
CA SER A 91 -67.56 30.37 -66.79
C SER A 91 -67.78 29.64 -65.45
N TYR A 92 -69.02 29.32 -65.08
CA TYR A 92 -69.30 28.56 -63.86
C TYR A 92 -68.90 27.08 -63.96
N LEU A 93 -68.55 26.58 -65.16
CA LEU A 93 -68.07 25.19 -65.33
C LEU A 93 -66.59 25.01 -65.01
N GLU A 94 -65.83 26.09 -64.79
CA GLU A 94 -64.41 26.00 -64.43
C GLU A 94 -64.22 25.24 -63.09
N PRO A 95 -64.88 25.61 -61.97
CA PRO A 95 -64.84 24.83 -60.72
C PRO A 95 -65.30 23.37 -60.89
N PHE A 96 -66.24 23.11 -61.79
CA PHE A 96 -66.66 21.75 -62.14
C PHE A 96 -65.54 20.94 -62.79
N SER A 97 -64.91 21.50 -63.82
CA SER A 97 -63.83 20.83 -64.54
C SER A 97 -62.61 20.58 -63.66
N GLU A 98 -62.22 21.57 -62.85
CA GLU A 98 -61.10 21.44 -61.91
C GLU A 98 -61.40 20.43 -60.79
N GLY A 99 -62.58 20.54 -60.16
CA GLY A 99 -62.99 19.62 -59.11
C GLY A 99 -63.09 18.18 -59.61
N ARG A 100 -63.61 17.96 -60.82
CA ARG A 100 -63.67 16.64 -61.45
C ARG A 100 -62.29 16.06 -61.76
N ALA A 101 -61.37 16.87 -62.27
CA ALA A 101 -60.01 16.43 -62.57
C ALA A 101 -59.21 16.12 -61.29
N ALA A 102 -59.44 16.86 -60.19
CA ALA A 102 -58.67 16.75 -58.96
C ALA A 102 -59.21 15.73 -57.94
N ALA A 103 -60.52 15.46 -57.91
CA ALA A 103 -61.11 14.59 -56.90
C ALA A 103 -60.63 13.14 -56.97
N GLY A 104 -60.49 12.57 -58.17
CA GLY A 104 -59.96 11.21 -58.37
C GLY A 104 -58.54 11.05 -57.82
N PRO A 105 -57.56 11.87 -58.25
CA PRO A 105 -56.21 11.86 -57.71
C PRO A 105 -56.12 12.02 -56.19
N GLU A 106 -56.90 12.92 -55.56
CA GLU A 106 -56.92 13.07 -54.10
C GLU A 106 -57.41 11.79 -53.41
N LEU A 107 -58.42 11.12 -53.99
CA LEU A 107 -58.94 9.86 -53.46
C LEU A 107 -57.95 8.70 -53.62
N ASP A 108 -57.15 8.68 -54.69
CA ASP A 108 -56.09 7.68 -54.89
C ASP A 108 -54.93 7.86 -53.90
N ILE A 109 -54.55 9.11 -53.60
CA ILE A 109 -53.58 9.42 -52.54
C ILE A 109 -54.13 8.96 -51.19
N LEU A 110 -55.39 9.28 -50.88
CA LEU A 110 -56.04 8.82 -49.66
C LEU A 110 -56.07 7.28 -49.57
N ALA A 111 -56.37 6.59 -50.68
CA ALA A 111 -56.37 5.14 -50.75
C ALA A 111 -54.99 4.54 -50.44
N ALA A 112 -53.92 5.15 -50.95
CA ALA A 112 -52.55 4.71 -50.68
C ALA A 112 -52.16 4.90 -49.20
N LEU A 113 -52.58 6.01 -48.58
CA LEU A 113 -52.31 6.27 -47.16
C LEU A 113 -52.99 5.23 -46.25
N VAL A 114 -54.19 4.77 -46.59
CA VAL A 114 -54.97 3.88 -45.74
C VAL A 114 -54.87 2.39 -46.11
N ASP A 115 -53.96 2.01 -47.01
CA ASP A 115 -53.90 0.64 -47.55
C ASP A 115 -53.69 -0.43 -46.46
N ALA A 116 -52.97 -0.06 -45.39
CA ALA A 116 -52.70 -0.92 -44.25
C ALA A 116 -53.85 -1.03 -43.23
N ASP A 117 -54.89 -0.19 -43.33
CA ASP A 117 -56.04 -0.18 -42.43
C ASP A 117 -57.30 -0.70 -43.14
N PRO A 118 -57.76 -1.93 -42.86
CA PRO A 118 -58.89 -2.54 -43.56
C PRO A 118 -60.19 -1.73 -43.47
N ILE A 119 -60.43 -1.07 -42.33
CA ILE A 119 -61.66 -0.30 -42.10
C ILE A 119 -61.64 0.97 -42.93
N GLN A 120 -60.51 1.69 -42.91
CA GLN A 120 -60.37 2.92 -43.70
C GLN A 120 -60.31 2.62 -45.20
N LYS A 121 -59.71 1.49 -45.60
CA LYS A 121 -59.70 1.01 -46.98
C LYS A 121 -61.11 0.74 -47.52
N GLU A 122 -61.98 0.12 -46.72
CA GLU A 122 -63.39 -0.08 -47.08
C GLU A 122 -64.12 1.27 -47.25
N ARG A 123 -63.87 2.23 -46.36
CA ARG A 123 -64.46 3.57 -46.45
C ARG A 123 -64.02 4.33 -47.69
N VAL A 124 -62.74 4.25 -48.07
CA VAL A 124 -62.24 4.85 -49.32
C VAL A 124 -62.85 4.18 -50.55
N ALA A 125 -63.08 2.86 -50.51
CA ALA A 125 -63.80 2.17 -51.59
C ALA A 125 -65.26 2.66 -51.73
N LYS A 126 -65.96 2.91 -50.61
CA LYS A 126 -67.29 3.52 -50.60
C LYS A 126 -67.28 4.94 -51.18
N LEU A 127 -66.32 5.78 -50.75
CA LEU A 127 -66.12 7.11 -51.33
C LEU A 127 -65.95 7.06 -52.85
N ARG A 128 -65.18 6.08 -53.36
CA ARG A 128 -64.95 5.93 -54.81
C ARG A 128 -66.24 5.57 -55.55
N ALA A 129 -67.07 4.71 -54.97
CA ALA A 129 -68.36 4.33 -55.55
C ALA A 129 -69.35 5.52 -55.57
N ASP A 130 -69.52 6.20 -54.44
CA ASP A 130 -70.43 7.35 -54.36
C ASP A 130 -69.94 8.56 -55.18
N MET A 131 -68.62 8.76 -55.28
CA MET A 131 -68.03 9.79 -56.14
C MET A 131 -68.40 9.58 -57.61
N ARG A 132 -68.31 8.33 -58.09
CA ARG A 132 -68.68 8.01 -59.48
C ARG A 132 -70.16 8.30 -59.75
N LEU A 133 -71.05 7.87 -58.86
CA LEU A 133 -72.48 8.16 -58.96
C LEU A 133 -72.74 9.66 -59.00
N LYS A 134 -72.08 10.43 -58.12
CA LYS A 134 -72.25 11.89 -58.07
C LYS A 134 -71.76 12.54 -59.36
N PHE A 135 -70.60 12.14 -59.85
CA PHE A 135 -70.04 12.69 -61.07
C PHE A 135 -70.83 12.33 -62.33
N GLU A 136 -71.45 11.15 -62.39
CA GLU A 136 -72.38 10.76 -63.45
C GLU A 136 -73.65 11.64 -63.46
N GLU A 137 -74.19 11.97 -62.28
CA GLU A 137 -75.31 12.93 -62.13
C GLU A 137 -74.92 14.33 -62.62
N LEU A 138 -73.77 14.85 -62.17
CA LEU A 138 -73.28 16.17 -62.58
C LEU A 138 -73.03 16.26 -64.10
N ASP A 139 -72.43 15.22 -64.70
CA ASP A 139 -72.22 15.19 -66.15
C ASP A 139 -73.55 15.23 -66.91
N ARG A 140 -74.52 14.42 -66.48
CA ARG A 140 -75.80 14.27 -67.16
C ARG A 140 -76.63 15.55 -67.11
N THR A 141 -76.63 16.22 -65.96
CA THR A 141 -77.33 17.50 -65.80
C THR A 141 -76.70 18.62 -66.64
N ILE A 142 -75.37 18.69 -66.70
CA ILE A 142 -74.66 19.66 -67.58
C ILE A 142 -74.94 19.36 -69.06
N MET A 143 -74.95 18.08 -69.47
CA MET A 143 -75.27 17.70 -70.86
C MET A 143 -76.69 18.07 -71.26
N LEU A 144 -77.68 17.82 -70.38
CA LEU A 144 -79.08 18.20 -70.61
C LEU A 144 -79.25 19.72 -70.75
N GLU A 145 -78.57 20.49 -69.90
CA GLU A 145 -78.58 21.96 -69.99
C GLU A 145 -77.96 22.45 -71.31
N ARG A 146 -76.82 21.89 -71.74
CA ARG A 146 -76.19 22.19 -73.03
C ARG A 146 -77.07 21.85 -74.23
N ALA A 147 -77.93 20.83 -74.10
CA ALA A 147 -78.89 20.43 -75.12
C ALA A 147 -80.17 21.29 -75.12
N GLY A 148 -80.27 22.30 -74.25
CA GLY A 148 -81.46 23.15 -74.09
C GLY A 148 -82.61 22.47 -73.33
N GLN A 149 -82.39 21.31 -72.72
CA GLN A 149 -83.39 20.51 -72.00
C GLN A 149 -83.39 20.83 -70.49
N ARG A 150 -83.50 22.11 -70.17
CA ARG A 150 -83.36 22.64 -68.80
C ARG A 150 -84.33 22.04 -67.79
N ASP A 151 -85.59 21.82 -68.17
CA ASP A 151 -86.59 21.21 -67.29
C ASP A 151 -86.23 19.77 -66.91
N GLN A 152 -85.61 19.01 -67.83
CA GLN A 152 -85.13 17.66 -67.56
C GLN A 152 -83.87 17.68 -66.68
N ALA A 153 -82.96 18.64 -66.90
CA ALA A 153 -81.80 18.84 -66.04
C ALA A 153 -82.22 19.16 -64.59
N LEU A 154 -83.19 20.07 -64.41
CA LEU A 154 -83.72 20.42 -63.10
C LEU A 154 -84.52 19.28 -62.45
N ALA A 155 -85.25 18.48 -63.23
CA ALA A 155 -85.93 17.29 -62.73
C ALA A 155 -84.93 16.26 -62.18
N LEU A 156 -83.79 16.07 -62.85
CA LEU A 156 -82.74 15.16 -62.39
C LEU A 156 -82.01 15.69 -61.13
N VAL A 157 -81.82 17.00 -60.99
CA VAL A 157 -81.28 17.58 -59.74
C VAL A 157 -82.27 17.48 -58.58
N ARG A 158 -83.57 17.55 -58.87
CA ARG A 158 -84.65 17.39 -57.89
C ARG A 158 -84.85 15.94 -57.47
N ASP A 159 -84.46 14.99 -58.31
CA ASP A 159 -84.39 13.58 -57.94
C ASP A 159 -83.33 13.43 -56.83
N ALA A 160 -83.74 12.95 -55.66
CA ALA A 160 -82.91 12.97 -54.44
C ALA A 160 -81.60 12.17 -54.58
N SER A 161 -81.47 11.35 -55.63
CA SER A 161 -80.31 10.50 -55.93
C SER A 161 -78.95 11.23 -55.87
N GLY A 162 -78.88 12.44 -56.42
CA GLY A 162 -77.65 13.27 -56.40
C GLY A 162 -77.36 13.93 -55.04
N SER A 163 -78.39 14.24 -54.26
CA SER A 163 -78.23 14.77 -52.90
C SER A 163 -77.83 13.66 -51.93
N ASP A 164 -78.46 12.49 -52.04
CA ASP A 164 -78.19 11.31 -51.21
C ASP A 164 -76.74 10.83 -51.38
N ALA A 165 -76.21 10.87 -52.61
CA ALA A 165 -74.80 10.54 -52.87
C ALA A 165 -73.83 11.51 -52.18
N MET A 166 -74.13 12.83 -52.20
CA MET A 166 -73.30 13.82 -51.49
C MET A 166 -73.37 13.67 -49.99
N ASP A 167 -74.55 13.36 -49.44
CA ASP A 167 -74.69 13.16 -48.00
C ASP A 167 -73.95 11.90 -47.54
N ARG A 168 -74.01 10.79 -48.31
CA ARG A 168 -73.16 9.61 -48.05
C ARG A 168 -71.66 9.90 -48.13
N LEU A 169 -71.23 10.73 -49.08
CA LEU A 169 -69.83 11.17 -49.20
C LEU A 169 -69.40 12.00 -47.99
N ARG A 170 -70.23 12.96 -47.56
CA ARG A 170 -69.98 13.78 -46.36
C ARG A 170 -69.91 12.90 -45.12
N ASP A 171 -70.84 11.95 -44.97
CA ASP A 171 -70.89 11.05 -43.81
C ASP A 171 -69.67 10.14 -43.76
N THR A 172 -69.29 9.54 -44.89
CA THR A 172 -68.11 8.66 -44.96
C THR A 172 -66.82 9.45 -44.68
N VAL A 173 -66.69 10.68 -45.18
CA VAL A 173 -65.55 11.55 -44.84
C VAL A 173 -65.54 11.87 -43.34
N ARG A 174 -66.68 12.23 -42.74
CA ARG A 174 -66.77 12.46 -41.29
C ARG A 174 -66.37 11.21 -40.49
N GLU A 175 -66.77 10.02 -40.94
CA GLU A 175 -66.40 8.76 -40.33
C GLU A 175 -64.88 8.49 -40.37
N ILE A 176 -64.24 8.75 -41.52
CA ILE A 176 -62.77 8.65 -41.66
C ILE A 176 -62.10 9.63 -40.70
N GLN A 177 -62.54 10.90 -40.70
CA GLN A 177 -61.98 11.95 -39.86
C GLN A 177 -62.15 11.65 -38.36
N GLN A 178 -63.31 11.14 -37.95
CA GLN A 178 -63.58 10.73 -36.56
C GLN A 178 -62.69 9.56 -36.14
N GLY A 179 -62.51 8.57 -37.02
CA GLY A 179 -61.59 7.44 -36.79
C GLY A 179 -60.16 7.91 -36.50
N GLU A 180 -59.63 8.80 -37.35
CA GLU A 180 -58.28 9.35 -37.15
C GLU A 180 -58.18 10.25 -35.91
N ASN A 181 -59.24 11.00 -35.58
CA ASN A 181 -59.23 11.87 -34.40
C ASN A 181 -59.21 11.05 -33.10
N ILE A 182 -59.97 9.94 -33.04
CA ILE A 182 -59.92 8.99 -31.91
C ILE A 182 -58.53 8.36 -31.81
N ARG A 183 -57.94 7.97 -32.95
CA ARG A 183 -56.58 7.40 -33.01
C ARG A 183 -55.54 8.39 -32.47
N LEU A 184 -55.57 9.65 -32.91
CA LEU A 184 -54.70 10.73 -32.43
C LEU A 184 -54.80 10.93 -30.90
N LEU A 185 -56.03 11.05 -30.38
CA LEU A 185 -56.26 11.18 -28.93
C LEU A 185 -55.69 9.99 -28.15
N SER A 186 -55.80 8.78 -28.70
CA SER A 186 -55.26 7.57 -28.07
C SER A 186 -53.73 7.55 -28.03
N LEU A 187 -53.06 8.08 -29.07
CA LEU A 187 -51.61 8.18 -29.16
C LEU A 187 -51.07 9.18 -28.12
N TYR A 188 -51.66 10.38 -28.03
CA TYR A 188 -51.25 11.40 -27.05
C TYR A 188 -51.38 10.90 -25.60
N ARG A 189 -52.50 10.28 -25.23
CA ARG A 189 -52.72 9.73 -23.87
C ARG A 189 -51.77 8.57 -23.51
N ARG A 190 -51.31 7.80 -24.50
CA ARG A 190 -50.35 6.72 -24.29
C ARG A 190 -48.93 7.27 -24.13
N GLU A 191 -48.57 8.28 -24.92
CA GLU A 191 -47.27 8.94 -24.86
C GLU A 191 -47.03 9.62 -23.52
N GLU A 192 -48.00 10.41 -23.05
CA GLU A 192 -47.87 11.18 -21.81
C GLU A 192 -47.63 10.27 -20.59
N ARG A 193 -48.43 9.20 -20.46
CA ARG A 193 -48.23 8.20 -19.39
C ARG A 193 -46.87 7.53 -19.50
N ARG A 194 -46.44 7.11 -20.70
CA ARG A 194 -45.14 6.46 -20.88
C ARG A 194 -43.98 7.38 -20.54
N ARG A 195 -44.05 8.67 -20.91
CA ARG A 195 -43.04 9.66 -20.54
C ARG A 195 -42.97 9.88 -19.03
N LEU A 196 -44.12 10.02 -18.36
CA LEU A 196 -44.17 10.20 -16.90
C LEU A 196 -43.61 8.98 -16.14
N TRP A 197 -44.03 7.77 -16.51
CA TRP A 197 -43.50 6.54 -15.90
C TRP A 197 -42.00 6.36 -16.18
N GLY A 198 -41.55 6.65 -17.41
CA GLY A 198 -40.14 6.58 -17.78
C GLY A 198 -39.27 7.58 -17.02
N SER A 199 -39.70 8.85 -16.92
CA SER A 199 -38.94 9.88 -16.21
C SER A 199 -38.91 9.63 -14.69
N THR A 200 -40.01 9.17 -14.11
CA THR A 200 -40.08 8.81 -12.69
C THR A 200 -39.16 7.63 -12.38
N GLY A 201 -39.09 6.62 -13.25
CA GLY A 201 -38.14 5.51 -13.12
C GLY A 201 -36.69 5.97 -13.09
N ILE A 202 -36.31 6.91 -13.97
CA ILE A 202 -34.96 7.50 -13.99
C ILE A 202 -34.66 8.24 -12.69
N VAL A 203 -35.60 9.06 -12.20
CA VAL A 203 -35.43 9.82 -10.94
C VAL A 203 -35.24 8.89 -9.74
N ILE A 204 -36.03 7.81 -9.64
CA ILE A 204 -35.89 6.82 -8.57
C ILE A 204 -34.52 6.12 -8.64
N ALA A 205 -34.06 5.75 -9.84
CA ALA A 205 -32.76 5.12 -10.02
C ALA A 205 -31.60 6.05 -9.60
N LEU A 206 -31.66 7.33 -9.97
CA LEU A 206 -30.67 8.34 -9.58
C LEU A 206 -30.70 8.60 -8.07
N ALA A 207 -31.87 8.69 -7.45
CA ALA A 207 -32.01 8.84 -6.01
C ALA A 207 -31.41 7.64 -5.25
N GLY A 208 -31.62 6.42 -5.75
CA GLY A 208 -31.03 5.21 -5.19
C GLY A 208 -29.49 5.21 -5.25
N LEU A 209 -28.91 5.67 -6.37
CA LEU A 209 -27.45 5.86 -6.48
C LEU A 209 -26.92 6.91 -5.51
N ALA A 210 -27.58 8.06 -5.43
CA ALA A 210 -27.18 9.15 -4.53
C ALA A 210 -27.20 8.68 -3.06
N TYR A 211 -28.23 7.92 -2.68
CA TYR A 211 -28.35 7.33 -1.36
C TYR A 211 -27.22 6.32 -1.08
N ALA A 212 -26.90 5.43 -2.02
CA ALA A 212 -25.81 4.47 -1.88
C ALA A 212 -24.43 5.15 -1.77
N ALA A 213 -24.20 6.23 -2.54
CA ALA A 213 -22.99 7.03 -2.46
C ALA A 213 -22.86 7.75 -1.10
N TRP A 214 -23.95 8.36 -0.62
CA TRP A 214 -24.00 8.98 0.70
C TRP A 214 -23.73 7.98 1.82
N GLN A 215 -24.33 6.79 1.75
CA GLN A 215 -24.10 5.72 2.72
C GLN A 215 -22.62 5.32 2.77
N GLN A 216 -21.97 5.16 1.61
CA GLN A 216 -20.54 4.84 1.55
C GLN A 216 -19.67 5.92 2.16
N LEU A 217 -19.96 7.20 1.86
CA LEU A 217 -19.21 8.31 2.42
C LEU A 217 -19.31 8.32 3.95
N ARG A 218 -20.50 8.07 4.47
CA ARG A 218 -20.77 7.96 5.90
C ARG A 218 -20.01 6.79 6.56
N LEU A 219 -19.93 5.63 5.89
CA LEU A 219 -19.12 4.51 6.36
C LEU A 219 -17.62 4.82 6.34
N ARG A 220 -17.12 5.50 5.31
CA ARG A 220 -15.71 5.91 5.21
C ARG A 220 -15.31 6.84 6.35
N GLN A 221 -16.17 7.82 6.66
CA GLN A 221 -15.95 8.75 7.78
C GLN A 221 -15.83 7.99 9.11
N ARG A 222 -16.76 7.07 9.41
CA ARG A 222 -16.71 6.25 10.64
C ARG A 222 -15.44 5.41 10.78
N ARG A 223 -14.94 4.85 9.66
CA ARG A 223 -13.69 4.08 9.66
C ARG A 223 -12.48 4.98 9.90
N SER A 224 -12.47 6.16 9.29
CA SER A 224 -11.38 7.13 9.47
C SER A 224 -11.27 7.59 10.92
N THR A 225 -12.39 7.89 11.57
CA THR A 225 -12.40 8.32 12.98
C THR A 225 -11.97 7.19 13.92
N ALA A 226 -12.42 5.94 13.66
CA ALA A 226 -12.01 4.79 14.46
C ALA A 226 -10.51 4.48 14.32
N LEU A 227 -9.96 4.61 13.10
CA LEU A 227 -8.52 4.46 12.87
C LEU A 227 -7.71 5.56 13.56
N ALA A 228 -8.16 6.81 13.50
CA ALA A 228 -7.49 7.92 14.16
C ALA A 228 -7.41 7.72 15.69
N LEU A 229 -8.51 7.26 16.32
CA LEU A 229 -8.53 6.95 17.74
C LEU A 229 -7.57 5.80 18.10
N SER A 230 -7.59 4.71 17.33
CA SER A 230 -6.69 3.57 17.58
C SER A 230 -5.22 3.92 17.37
N ASN A 231 -4.90 4.77 16.39
CA ASN A 231 -3.52 5.23 16.17
C ASN A 231 -3.04 6.12 17.34
N ALA A 232 -3.88 7.02 17.83
CA ALA A 232 -3.54 7.84 18.99
C ALA A 232 -3.30 6.99 20.26
N GLU A 233 -4.11 5.97 20.48
CA GLU A 233 -3.91 5.01 21.58
C GLU A 233 -2.59 4.23 21.43
N LEU A 234 -2.28 3.76 20.22
CA LEU A 234 -1.01 3.07 19.94
C LEU A 234 0.20 3.98 20.12
N GLU A 235 0.12 5.23 19.66
CA GLU A 235 1.19 6.21 19.85
C GLU A 235 1.45 6.48 21.35
N GLN A 236 0.38 6.54 22.16
CA GLN A 236 0.52 6.68 23.60
C GLN A 236 1.20 5.46 24.22
N VAL A 237 0.75 4.24 23.90
CA VAL A 237 1.32 2.99 24.44
C VAL A 237 2.78 2.83 24.03
N VAL A 238 3.12 3.12 22.77
CA VAL A 238 4.50 3.08 22.28
C VAL A 238 5.35 4.13 22.99
N GLY A 239 4.84 5.36 23.18
CA GLY A 239 5.54 6.41 23.91
C GLY A 239 5.80 6.02 25.38
N GLU A 240 4.83 5.45 26.07
CA GLU A 240 4.98 4.95 27.45
C GLU A 240 6.01 3.83 27.53
N ARG A 241 5.94 2.83 26.64
CA ARG A 241 6.89 1.71 26.65
C ARG A 241 8.31 2.13 26.31
N THR A 242 8.46 3.09 25.40
CA THR A 242 9.77 3.65 25.04
C THR A 242 10.42 4.33 26.25
N ARG A 243 9.67 5.18 26.97
CA ARG A 243 10.16 5.82 28.21
C ARG A 243 10.51 4.81 29.30
N GLU A 244 9.70 3.77 29.45
CA GLU A 244 9.96 2.70 30.43
C GLU A 244 11.29 1.98 30.10
N LEU A 245 11.48 1.57 28.85
CA LEU A 245 12.70 0.93 28.37
C LEU A 245 13.93 1.84 28.52
N GLU A 246 13.81 3.13 28.20
CA GLU A 246 14.89 4.11 28.41
C GLU A 246 15.23 4.22 29.89
N SER A 247 14.24 4.28 30.78
CA SER A 247 14.47 4.35 32.22
C SER A 247 15.14 3.08 32.76
N GLU A 248 14.75 1.91 32.26
CA GLU A 248 15.32 0.62 32.65
C GLU A 248 16.75 0.49 32.14
N ARG A 249 17.02 0.92 30.91
CA ARG A 249 18.36 1.00 30.34
C ARG A 249 19.28 1.89 31.19
N LEU A 250 18.84 3.11 31.51
CA LEU A 250 19.62 4.04 32.35
C LEU A 250 19.87 3.46 33.75
N ARG A 251 18.89 2.75 34.32
CA ARG A 251 19.04 2.05 35.60
C ARG A 251 20.10 0.96 35.54
N ILE A 252 20.10 0.14 34.48
CA ILE A 252 21.09 -0.92 34.27
C ILE A 252 22.50 -0.30 34.11
N GLU A 253 22.64 0.75 33.31
CA GLU A 253 23.92 1.44 33.12
C GLU A 253 24.46 2.01 34.45
N ALA A 254 23.59 2.60 35.28
CA ALA A 254 23.97 3.09 36.61
C ALA A 254 24.40 1.97 37.56
N LEU A 255 23.69 0.83 37.56
CA LEU A 255 24.02 -0.35 38.38
C LEU A 255 25.37 -0.94 37.97
N LEU A 256 25.62 -1.08 36.67
CA LEU A 256 26.90 -1.58 36.15
C LEU A 256 28.07 -0.68 36.57
N ARG A 257 27.86 0.64 36.52
CA ARG A 257 28.86 1.61 37.00
C ARG A 257 29.15 1.41 38.49
N ASP A 258 28.14 1.28 39.35
CA ASP A 258 28.33 1.05 40.79
C ASP A 258 29.05 -0.26 41.09
N VAL A 259 28.65 -1.37 40.46
CA VAL A 259 29.30 -2.68 40.63
C VAL A 259 30.78 -2.60 40.28
N ASN A 260 31.13 -1.99 39.15
CA ASN A 260 32.52 -1.83 38.74
C ASN A 260 33.34 -0.98 39.73
N HIS A 261 32.76 0.09 40.28
CA HIS A 261 33.40 0.88 41.34
C HIS A 261 33.68 0.04 42.60
N ARG A 262 32.71 -0.78 43.03
CA ARG A 262 32.87 -1.64 44.20
C ARG A 262 33.92 -2.73 44.00
N VAL A 263 34.00 -3.33 42.82
CA VAL A 263 35.03 -4.32 42.49
C VAL A 263 36.43 -3.70 42.65
N GLY A 264 36.65 -2.50 42.12
CA GLY A 264 37.92 -1.78 42.30
C GLY A 264 38.26 -1.51 43.78
N ASN A 265 37.28 -1.08 44.58
CA ASN A 265 37.47 -0.85 46.02
C ASN A 265 37.78 -2.14 46.78
N ASN A 266 37.08 -3.24 46.46
CA ASN A 266 37.29 -4.54 47.08
C ASN A 266 38.70 -5.07 46.78
N LEU A 267 39.16 -4.96 45.53
CA LEU A 267 40.53 -5.36 45.17
C LEU A 267 41.59 -4.53 45.91
N ALA A 268 41.37 -3.22 46.08
CA ALA A 268 42.27 -2.37 46.87
C ALA A 268 42.32 -2.80 48.35
N MET A 269 41.17 -3.15 48.94
CA MET A 269 41.10 -3.64 50.32
C MET A 269 41.85 -4.98 50.49
N VAL A 270 41.64 -5.93 49.58
CA VAL A 270 42.35 -7.23 49.64
C VAL A 270 43.86 -7.03 49.48
N SER A 271 44.29 -6.13 48.58
CA SER A 271 45.70 -5.78 48.43
C SER A 271 46.30 -5.21 49.73
N ALA A 272 45.57 -4.32 50.42
CA ALA A 272 46.03 -3.75 51.69
C ALA A 272 46.14 -4.80 52.80
N LEU A 273 45.19 -5.74 52.90
CA LEU A 273 45.23 -6.84 53.88
C LEU A 273 46.42 -7.77 53.63
N LEU A 274 46.69 -8.13 52.38
CA LEU A 274 47.87 -8.95 52.04
C LEU A 274 49.18 -8.25 52.41
N ASN A 275 49.27 -6.93 52.22
CA ASN A 275 50.44 -6.15 52.65
C ASN A 275 50.64 -6.21 54.17
N VAL A 276 49.55 -6.07 54.94
CA VAL A 276 49.60 -6.15 56.41
C VAL A 276 50.03 -7.54 56.86
N GLN A 277 49.44 -8.61 56.30
CA GLN A 277 49.83 -10.00 56.63
C GLN A 277 51.28 -10.29 56.22
N SER A 278 51.72 -9.79 55.07
CA SER A 278 53.11 -9.91 54.61
C SER A 278 54.11 -9.26 55.58
N ARG A 279 53.74 -8.14 56.21
CA ARG A 279 54.56 -7.47 57.23
C ARG A 279 54.57 -8.20 58.58
N GLN A 280 53.52 -8.93 58.92
CA GLN A 280 53.37 -9.59 60.22
C GLN A 280 54.01 -10.97 60.28
N THR A 281 54.12 -11.68 59.15
CA THR A 281 54.77 -12.99 59.12
C THR A 281 56.29 -12.88 59.27
N ARG A 282 56.87 -13.77 60.08
CA ARG A 282 58.33 -13.89 60.28
C ARG A 282 58.95 -14.96 59.40
N GLU A 283 58.14 -15.79 58.75
CA GLU A 283 58.60 -16.86 57.87
C GLU A 283 58.88 -16.29 56.47
N PRO A 284 60.14 -16.33 55.98
CA PRO A 284 60.51 -15.74 54.69
C PRO A 284 59.72 -16.29 53.51
N ALA A 285 59.40 -17.59 53.52
CA ALA A 285 58.62 -18.25 52.47
C ALA A 285 57.18 -17.70 52.40
N VAL A 286 56.52 -17.53 53.54
CA VAL A 286 55.16 -16.98 53.64
C VAL A 286 55.14 -15.49 53.26
N LYS A 287 56.16 -14.73 53.65
CA LYS A 287 56.31 -13.32 53.26
C LYS A 287 56.41 -13.15 51.74
N ALA A 288 57.23 -13.98 51.10
CA ALA A 288 57.38 -13.98 49.65
C ALA A 288 56.08 -14.35 48.93
N ALA A 289 55.35 -15.37 49.43
CA ALA A 289 54.07 -15.79 48.87
C ALA A 289 52.98 -14.71 48.99
N LEU A 290 52.90 -14.01 50.13
CA LEU A 290 51.94 -12.92 50.34
C LEU A 290 52.26 -11.69 49.49
N ALA A 291 53.54 -11.32 49.36
CA ALA A 291 53.97 -10.25 48.46
C ALA A 291 53.64 -10.56 47.00
N GLN A 292 53.77 -11.83 46.59
CA GLN A 292 53.38 -12.27 45.24
C GLN A 292 51.86 -12.20 45.05
N ALA A 293 51.07 -12.65 46.02
CA ALA A 293 49.62 -12.51 45.97
C ALA A 293 49.17 -11.04 45.90
N GLN A 294 49.84 -10.15 46.64
CA GLN A 294 49.55 -8.72 46.63
C GLN A 294 49.81 -8.08 45.26
N SER A 295 50.97 -8.36 44.65
CA SER A 295 51.34 -7.85 43.33
C SER A 295 50.32 -8.27 42.26
N ARG A 296 49.82 -9.51 42.31
CA ARG A 296 48.76 -9.99 41.41
C ARG A 296 47.47 -9.19 41.55
N ILE A 297 47.03 -8.94 42.77
CA ILE A 297 45.78 -8.19 43.02
C ILE A 297 45.91 -6.73 42.58
N GLN A 298 47.09 -6.12 42.73
CA GLN A 298 47.36 -4.77 42.23
C GLN A 298 47.30 -4.71 40.70
N ALA A 299 47.89 -5.68 40.01
CA ALA A 299 47.83 -5.79 38.55
C ALA A 299 46.38 -5.95 38.05
N ILE A 300 45.57 -6.79 38.71
CA ILE A 300 44.13 -6.94 38.39
C ILE A 300 43.36 -5.63 38.63
N ALA A 301 43.64 -4.94 39.75
CA ALA A 301 42.99 -3.68 40.09
C ALA A 301 43.35 -2.56 39.10
N ALA A 302 44.59 -2.53 38.60
CA ALA A 302 45.04 -1.59 37.58
C ALA A 302 44.28 -1.82 36.26
N GLY A 303 44.19 -3.07 35.80
CA GLY A 303 43.42 -3.42 34.60
C GLY A 303 41.93 -3.06 34.72
N GLN A 304 41.30 -3.37 35.85
CA GLN A 304 39.88 -3.05 36.10
C GLN A 304 39.60 -1.54 36.11
N ARG A 305 40.50 -0.70 36.65
CA ARG A 305 40.32 0.76 36.69
C ARG A 305 40.37 1.42 35.32
N ARG A 306 41.14 0.86 34.38
CA ARG A 306 41.32 1.43 33.03
C ARG A 306 40.26 0.94 32.04
N LEU A 307 39.78 -0.31 32.18
CA LEU A 307 38.55 -0.79 31.51
C LEU A 307 37.31 0.08 31.82
N ARG A 308 37.29 0.74 32.99
CA ARG A 308 36.24 1.71 33.36
C ARG A 308 36.29 3.01 32.54
N LEU A 309 37.43 3.36 31.96
CA LEU A 309 37.61 4.61 31.22
C LEU A 309 37.37 4.44 29.71
N ASP A 310 37.54 3.23 29.18
CA ASP A 310 37.34 2.90 27.74
C ASP A 310 35.97 2.24 27.46
N ILE A 311 34.88 2.68 28.13
CA ILE A 311 33.54 2.05 28.03
C ILE A 311 32.91 2.18 26.62
N GLU A 312 33.44 3.05 25.75
CA GLU A 312 32.85 3.30 24.43
C GLU A 312 33.26 2.28 23.34
N THR A 313 34.29 1.46 23.56
CA THR A 313 34.74 0.47 22.57
C THR A 313 34.98 -0.91 23.19
N ASP A 314 34.55 -1.97 22.48
CA ASP A 314 34.70 -3.38 22.91
C ASP A 314 36.19 -3.85 22.91
N GLU A 315 37.10 -2.99 22.42
CA GLU A 315 38.54 -3.18 22.34
C GLU A 315 39.32 -2.00 22.94
N ILE A 316 40.46 -2.31 23.57
CA ILE A 316 41.35 -1.35 24.24
C ILE A 316 42.75 -1.38 23.63
N ASP A 317 43.42 -0.23 23.59
CA ASP A 317 44.81 -0.12 23.13
C ASP A 317 45.75 -0.72 24.17
N ALA A 318 46.51 -1.77 23.84
CA ALA A 318 47.29 -2.52 24.82
C ALA A 318 48.63 -1.86 25.21
N ARG A 319 49.13 -0.89 24.43
CA ARG A 319 50.44 -0.26 24.68
C ARG A 319 50.49 0.54 25.99
N PRO A 320 49.56 1.46 26.28
CA PRO A 320 49.58 2.23 27.53
C PRO A 320 49.55 1.34 28.78
N TYR A 321 48.84 0.21 28.71
CA TYR A 321 48.72 -0.75 29.82
C TYR A 321 50.04 -1.46 30.10
N MET A 322 50.77 -1.81 29.04
CA MET A 322 52.07 -2.44 29.13
C MET A 322 53.12 -1.47 29.71
N GLU A 323 53.11 -0.22 29.27
CA GLU A 323 54.02 0.83 29.76
C GLU A 323 53.82 1.09 31.26
N ASP A 324 52.57 1.24 31.71
CA ASP A 324 52.23 1.43 33.13
C ASP A 324 52.65 0.22 33.99
N LEU A 325 52.38 -1.00 33.51
CA LEU A 325 52.74 -2.24 34.21
C LEU A 325 54.26 -2.37 34.37
N LEU A 326 55.02 -2.17 33.30
CA LEU A 326 56.48 -2.26 33.34
C LEU A 326 57.09 -1.16 34.22
N ALA A 327 56.49 0.03 34.27
CA ALA A 327 56.89 1.08 35.19
C ALA A 327 56.67 0.69 36.66
N GLU A 328 55.55 0.02 36.99
CA GLU A 328 55.28 -0.48 38.34
C GLU A 328 56.24 -1.61 38.73
N ILE A 329 56.50 -2.56 37.83
CA ILE A 329 57.46 -3.64 38.05
C ILE A 329 58.88 -3.09 38.20
N GLY A 330 59.24 -2.08 37.39
CA GLY A 330 60.54 -1.41 37.48
C GLY A 330 60.80 -0.77 38.85
N LYS A 331 59.77 -0.16 39.46
CA LYS A 331 59.87 0.34 40.85
C LYS A 331 60.11 -0.78 41.87
N ALA A 332 59.49 -1.95 41.68
CA ALA A 332 59.72 -3.09 42.56
C ALA A 332 61.13 -3.71 42.40
N ALA A 333 61.81 -3.43 41.28
CA ALA A 333 63.18 -3.85 40.99
C ALA A 333 64.24 -2.78 41.28
N GLU A 334 63.84 -1.64 41.85
CA GLU A 334 64.70 -0.49 42.15
C GLU A 334 65.86 -0.89 43.06
N GLY A 335 67.10 -0.55 42.66
CA GLY A 335 68.34 -0.97 43.34
C GLY A 335 69.05 -2.18 42.72
N ARG A 336 68.48 -2.81 41.67
CA ARG A 336 69.16 -3.85 40.87
C ARG A 336 69.58 -3.28 39.51
N PRO A 337 70.76 -3.63 38.96
CA PRO A 337 71.22 -3.13 37.66
C PRO A 337 70.53 -3.85 36.48
N ILE A 338 69.19 -3.87 36.46
CA ILE A 338 68.40 -4.57 35.43
C ILE A 338 67.65 -3.54 34.58
N ARG A 339 67.78 -3.63 33.26
CA ARG A 339 67.05 -2.79 32.30
C ARG A 339 65.85 -3.54 31.71
N ILE A 340 64.69 -2.91 31.67
CA ILE A 340 63.48 -3.46 31.07
C ILE A 340 63.16 -2.66 29.81
N ASP A 341 63.14 -3.31 28.64
CA ASP A 341 62.82 -2.68 27.36
C ASP A 341 61.51 -3.24 26.79
N LEU A 342 60.70 -2.37 26.20
CA LEU A 342 59.44 -2.72 25.55
C LEU A 342 59.51 -2.38 24.05
N ASP A 343 59.20 -3.38 23.23
CA ASP A 343 59.01 -3.26 21.79
C ASP A 343 57.63 -3.82 21.43
N MET A 344 56.76 -3.04 20.79
CA MET A 344 55.36 -3.44 20.65
C MET A 344 54.65 -2.80 19.45
N ASP A 345 53.87 -3.59 18.71
CA ASP A 345 53.00 -3.07 17.66
C ASP A 345 51.76 -2.36 18.24
N ALA A 346 51.06 -1.58 17.42
CA ALA A 346 49.74 -1.05 17.79
C ALA A 346 48.70 -2.18 17.85
N ILE A 347 48.53 -2.77 19.03
CA ILE A 347 47.65 -3.93 19.25
C ILE A 347 46.44 -3.51 20.08
N ARG A 348 45.24 -3.85 19.59
CA ARG A 348 43.96 -3.69 20.30
C ARG A 348 43.51 -5.04 20.84
N LEU A 349 43.13 -5.09 22.12
CA LEU A 349 42.68 -6.31 22.79
C LEU A 349 41.23 -6.17 23.28
N PRO A 350 40.41 -7.23 23.26
CA PRO A 350 39.11 -7.21 23.92
C PRO A 350 39.25 -6.92 25.42
N GLY A 351 38.34 -6.12 25.99
CA GLY A 351 38.46 -5.69 27.40
C GLY A 351 38.59 -6.85 28.41
N ARG A 352 37.96 -8.00 28.14
CA ARG A 352 38.10 -9.22 28.98
C ARG A 352 39.51 -9.83 28.97
N ASP A 353 40.24 -9.71 27.86
CA ASP A 353 41.55 -10.37 27.69
C ASP A 353 42.67 -9.50 28.26
N ALA A 354 42.49 -8.19 28.32
CA ALA A 354 43.50 -7.26 28.83
C ALA A 354 43.89 -7.47 30.30
N VAL A 355 42.94 -7.82 31.17
CA VAL A 355 43.26 -8.14 32.57
C VAL A 355 44.11 -9.41 32.64
N SER A 356 43.76 -10.42 31.84
CA SER A 356 44.50 -11.68 31.75
C SER A 356 45.93 -11.45 31.24
N PHE A 357 46.07 -10.57 30.24
CA PHE A 357 47.34 -10.16 29.66
C PHE A 357 48.25 -9.46 30.68
N VAL A 358 47.71 -8.49 31.43
CA VAL A 358 48.44 -7.78 32.50
C VAL A 358 48.95 -8.74 33.57
N VAL A 359 48.14 -9.73 33.97
CA VAL A 359 48.54 -10.72 34.99
C VAL A 359 49.66 -11.63 34.48
N ILE A 360 49.58 -12.11 33.24
CA ILE A 360 50.59 -13.01 32.68
C ILE A 360 51.94 -12.29 32.54
N VAL A 361 51.94 -11.08 31.99
CA VAL A 361 53.15 -10.28 31.83
C VAL A 361 53.79 -9.99 33.19
N ASN A 362 52.98 -9.58 34.18
CA ASN A 362 53.49 -9.30 35.51
C ASN A 362 54.24 -10.49 36.12
N GLU A 363 53.67 -11.69 36.02
CA GLU A 363 54.30 -12.90 36.56
C GLU A 363 55.59 -13.25 35.80
N LEU A 364 55.57 -13.20 34.47
CA LEU A 364 56.72 -13.60 33.66
C LEU A 364 57.90 -12.62 33.82
N VAL A 365 57.64 -11.31 33.78
CA VAL A 365 58.67 -10.28 33.97
C VAL A 365 59.21 -10.30 35.41
N THR A 366 58.34 -10.45 36.41
CA THR A 366 58.77 -10.55 37.81
C THR A 366 59.61 -11.80 38.05
N ASN A 367 59.28 -12.94 37.41
CA ASN A 367 60.06 -14.15 37.50
C ASN A 367 61.44 -13.99 36.85
N ALA A 368 61.52 -13.38 35.67
CA ALA A 368 62.78 -13.07 35.00
C ALA A 368 63.68 -12.22 35.91
N ILE A 369 63.14 -11.12 36.47
CA ILE A 369 63.88 -10.26 37.41
C ILE A 369 64.39 -11.06 38.61
N LYS A 370 63.56 -11.89 39.24
CA LYS A 370 63.93 -12.63 40.45
C LYS A 370 64.96 -13.74 40.21
N HIS A 371 64.83 -14.49 39.13
CA HIS A 371 65.55 -15.74 38.94
C HIS A 371 66.68 -15.66 37.91
N ALA A 372 66.58 -14.80 36.89
CA ALA A 372 67.58 -14.74 35.82
C ALA A 372 68.90 -14.06 36.26
N PHE A 373 68.84 -13.21 37.30
CA PHE A 373 69.96 -12.33 37.71
C PHE A 373 70.30 -12.46 39.21
N PRO A 374 70.83 -13.60 39.69
CA PRO A 374 71.25 -13.74 41.09
C PRO A 374 72.42 -12.80 41.45
N ASP A 375 72.63 -12.55 42.75
CA ASP A 375 73.79 -11.83 43.31
C ASP A 375 74.10 -10.45 42.70
N GLY A 376 73.06 -9.67 42.36
CA GLY A 376 73.22 -8.29 41.89
C GLY A 376 73.76 -8.17 40.46
N MET A 377 73.66 -9.24 39.66
CA MET A 377 74.04 -9.22 38.24
C MET A 377 73.33 -8.13 37.45
N THR A 378 74.09 -7.47 36.57
CA THR A 378 73.55 -6.61 35.52
C THR A 378 72.88 -7.46 34.45
N GLY A 379 71.72 -7.02 33.97
CA GLY A 379 70.97 -7.75 32.95
C GLY A 379 69.91 -6.93 32.25
N ARG A 380 69.30 -7.53 31.24
CA ARG A 380 68.24 -6.96 30.42
C ARG A 380 67.07 -7.93 30.31
N VAL A 381 65.87 -7.39 30.46
CA VAL A 381 64.61 -8.07 30.12
C VAL A 381 63.97 -7.32 28.95
N THR A 382 63.71 -8.00 27.84
CA THR A 382 63.08 -7.42 26.65
C THR A 382 61.73 -8.06 26.42
N ILE A 383 60.69 -7.23 26.38
CA ILE A 383 59.33 -7.64 26.04
C ILE A 383 59.07 -7.21 24.60
N ARG A 384 58.79 -8.17 23.71
CA ARG A 384 58.27 -7.89 22.36
C ARG A 384 56.83 -8.34 22.24
N PHE A 385 55.96 -7.54 21.62
CA PHE A 385 54.60 -7.96 21.35
C PHE A 385 54.13 -7.45 19.99
N GLY A 386 53.88 -8.36 19.06
CA GLY A 386 53.60 -8.01 17.66
C GLY A 386 52.69 -9.01 16.97
N GLN A 387 52.35 -8.71 15.71
CA GLN A 387 51.76 -9.71 14.83
C GLN A 387 52.82 -10.73 14.41
N GLY A 388 52.43 -12.00 14.36
CA GLY A 388 53.27 -13.09 13.90
C GLY A 388 52.43 -14.20 13.29
N GLU A 389 53.06 -15.35 13.08
CA GLU A 389 52.41 -16.55 12.56
C GLU A 389 52.66 -17.72 13.50
N ALA A 390 51.63 -18.54 13.72
CA ALA A 390 51.73 -19.79 14.44
C ALA A 390 50.91 -20.85 13.72
N GLU A 391 51.50 -22.03 13.52
CA GLU A 391 50.84 -23.16 12.82
C GLU A 391 50.25 -22.78 11.45
N GLY A 392 50.87 -21.83 10.74
CA GLY A 392 50.43 -21.38 9.41
C GLY A 392 49.25 -20.40 9.41
N ALA A 393 48.85 -19.86 10.57
CA ALA A 393 47.80 -18.85 10.70
C ALA A 393 48.33 -17.57 11.37
N PRO A 394 47.73 -16.39 11.08
CA PRO A 394 48.10 -15.16 11.75
C PRO A 394 47.77 -15.23 13.24
N ALA A 395 48.72 -14.82 14.07
CA ALA A 395 48.63 -14.84 15.52
C ALA A 395 49.19 -13.54 16.11
N LEU A 396 48.89 -13.27 17.37
CA LEU A 396 49.64 -12.30 18.15
C LEU A 396 50.71 -13.06 18.93
N VAL A 397 51.94 -12.59 18.86
CA VAL A 397 53.08 -13.25 19.50
C VAL A 397 53.73 -12.28 20.47
N MET A 398 53.80 -12.69 21.74
CA MET A 398 54.57 -12.00 22.76
C MET A 398 55.80 -12.82 23.12
N THR A 399 56.96 -12.18 23.16
CA THR A 399 58.19 -12.78 23.67
C THR A 399 58.70 -12.00 24.87
N ILE A 400 59.03 -12.69 25.94
CA ILE A 400 59.73 -12.13 27.10
C ILE A 400 61.09 -12.80 27.16
N GLU A 401 62.13 -12.02 26.95
CA GLU A 401 63.53 -12.48 26.87
C GLU A 401 64.34 -11.91 28.03
N ASP A 402 65.12 -12.74 28.70
CA ASP A 402 66.18 -12.33 29.62
C ASP A 402 67.55 -12.84 29.19
N ASP A 403 68.60 -12.07 29.46
CA ASP A 403 70.01 -12.41 29.19
C ASP A 403 70.73 -13.00 30.42
N GLY A 404 69.96 -13.63 31.32
CA GLY A 404 70.46 -14.16 32.58
C GLY A 404 71.03 -15.57 32.50
N ILE A 405 71.08 -16.25 33.64
CA ILE A 405 71.64 -17.60 33.78
C ILE A 405 70.81 -18.71 33.10
N GLY A 406 69.62 -18.38 32.58
CA GLY A 406 68.68 -19.31 31.99
C GLY A 406 68.02 -20.26 33.01
N LEU A 407 67.12 -21.11 32.52
CA LEU A 407 66.42 -22.10 33.36
C LEU A 407 67.33 -23.30 33.65
N PRO A 408 67.40 -23.78 34.91
CA PRO A 408 68.17 -24.97 35.24
C PRO A 408 67.59 -26.21 34.55
N ALA A 409 68.46 -27.02 33.93
CA ALA A 409 68.06 -28.22 33.20
C ALA A 409 67.33 -29.22 34.12
N GLY A 410 66.07 -29.54 33.77
CA GLY A 410 65.29 -30.60 34.42
C GLY A 410 64.42 -30.19 35.62
N VAL A 411 64.28 -28.90 35.95
CA VAL A 411 63.38 -28.47 37.04
C VAL A 411 62.01 -28.07 36.49
N GLU A 412 60.99 -28.92 36.69
CA GLU A 412 59.60 -28.48 36.55
C GLU A 412 59.29 -27.44 37.65
N HIS A 413 59.21 -26.16 37.27
CA HIS A 413 58.87 -25.07 38.20
C HIS A 413 57.38 -25.07 38.57
N LYS A 414 56.92 -26.04 39.37
CA LYS A 414 55.55 -26.09 39.93
C LYS A 414 55.32 -25.01 41.00
N GLY A 415 55.32 -23.76 40.59
CA GLY A 415 54.93 -22.61 41.42
C GLY A 415 53.49 -22.18 41.19
N LEU A 416 52.86 -21.56 42.19
CA LEU A 416 51.53 -20.94 42.11
C LEU A 416 51.37 -19.93 40.95
N GLY A 417 52.47 -19.38 40.41
CA GLY A 417 52.46 -18.53 39.21
C GLY A 417 52.19 -19.29 37.92
N GLN A 418 52.80 -20.46 37.73
CA GLN A 418 52.59 -21.27 36.53
C GLN A 418 51.16 -21.82 36.45
N THR A 419 50.55 -22.18 37.59
CA THR A 419 49.15 -22.63 37.63
C THR A 419 48.17 -21.53 37.19
N VAL A 420 48.43 -20.28 37.61
CA VAL A 420 47.60 -19.13 37.22
C VAL A 420 47.81 -18.79 35.75
N ILE A 421 49.07 -18.75 35.29
CA ILE A 421 49.39 -18.52 33.87
C ILE A 421 48.72 -19.61 33.01
N ALA A 422 48.84 -20.89 33.35
CA ALA A 422 48.23 -21.99 32.61
C ALA A 422 46.69 -21.88 32.53
N SER A 423 46.04 -21.42 33.61
CA SER A 423 44.58 -21.20 33.61
C SER A 423 44.17 -20.03 32.72
N LEU A 424 44.93 -18.93 32.71
CA LEU A 424 44.66 -17.75 31.88
C LEU A 424 44.98 -18.01 30.41
N LEU A 425 46.05 -18.75 30.11
CA LEU A 425 46.35 -19.19 28.75
C LEU A 425 45.24 -20.07 28.20
N ARG A 426 44.67 -20.97 29.02
CA ARG A 426 43.52 -21.80 28.62
C ARG A 426 42.27 -20.96 28.33
N SER A 427 41.95 -19.97 29.15
CA SER A 427 40.77 -19.09 28.90
C SER A 427 40.94 -18.25 27.65
N MET A 428 42.18 -17.88 27.31
CA MET A 428 42.51 -17.12 26.09
C MET A 428 42.78 -18.00 24.86
N ARG A 429 42.80 -19.33 25.02
CA ARG A 429 43.23 -20.30 23.99
C ARG A 429 44.65 -20.03 23.46
N ALA A 430 45.52 -19.52 24.33
CA ALA A 430 46.91 -19.21 24.03
C ALA A 430 47.84 -20.36 24.44
N THR A 431 48.99 -20.45 23.79
CA THR A 431 50.04 -21.41 24.10
C THR A 431 51.29 -20.69 24.62
N MET A 432 52.09 -21.39 25.42
CA MET A 432 53.35 -20.88 25.96
C MET A 432 54.44 -21.91 25.73
N THR A 433 55.54 -21.48 25.13
CA THR A 433 56.78 -22.26 25.03
C THR A 433 57.91 -21.51 25.71
N THR A 434 58.91 -22.25 26.17
CA THR A 434 60.09 -21.68 26.80
C THR A 434 61.33 -22.33 26.21
N GLU A 435 62.27 -21.51 25.78
CA GLU A 435 63.52 -21.94 25.16
C GLU A 435 64.71 -21.12 25.69
N PRO A 436 65.93 -21.69 25.72
CA PRO A 436 67.13 -20.91 26.01
C PRO A 436 67.40 -19.90 24.90
N LEU A 437 67.72 -18.66 25.27
CA LEU A 437 67.96 -17.56 24.32
C LEU A 437 69.28 -17.77 23.54
N HIS A 438 70.31 -18.27 24.21
CA HIS A 438 71.65 -18.56 23.70
C HIS A 438 72.11 -19.95 24.18
N PRO A 439 71.67 -21.04 23.54
CA PRO A 439 72.02 -22.40 23.95
C PRO A 439 73.55 -22.61 23.99
N GLY A 440 74.07 -23.10 25.12
CA GLY A 440 75.49 -23.45 25.28
C GLY A 440 76.42 -22.30 25.71
N SER A 441 75.91 -21.10 25.98
CA SER A 441 76.68 -20.03 26.63
C SER A 441 76.69 -20.20 28.16
N GLU A 442 77.62 -19.51 28.85
CA GLU A 442 77.63 -19.44 30.32
C GLU A 442 76.39 -18.72 30.90
N ARG A 443 75.71 -17.94 30.06
CA ARG A 443 74.46 -17.22 30.37
C ARG A 443 73.47 -17.45 29.23
N PRO A 444 72.82 -18.62 29.21
CA PRO A 444 71.96 -18.99 28.09
C PRO A 444 70.70 -18.15 28.00
N GLY A 445 70.34 -17.37 29.03
CA GLY A 445 69.12 -16.57 29.05
C GLY A 445 67.86 -17.43 28.93
N THR A 446 66.71 -16.78 29.07
CA THR A 446 65.41 -17.44 28.88
C THR A 446 64.58 -16.64 27.89
N ARG A 447 64.00 -17.31 26.91
CA ARG A 447 62.94 -16.78 26.05
C ARG A 447 61.64 -17.51 26.34
N VAL A 448 60.64 -16.76 26.78
CA VAL A 448 59.26 -17.24 26.89
C VAL A 448 58.46 -16.69 25.71
N VAL A 449 57.88 -17.57 24.90
CA VAL A 449 57.05 -17.21 23.76
C VAL A 449 55.59 -17.54 24.08
N LEU A 450 54.73 -16.54 24.00
CA LEU A 450 53.29 -16.65 24.14
C LEU A 450 52.65 -16.42 22.78
N THR A 451 51.83 -17.37 22.35
CA THR A 451 51.11 -17.28 21.09
C THR A 451 49.61 -17.20 21.37
N PHE A 452 49.00 -16.11 20.94
CA PHE A 452 47.56 -15.89 21.05
C PHE A 452 46.95 -16.03 19.65
N PRO A 453 45.92 -16.88 19.47
CA PRO A 453 45.24 -16.99 18.18
C PRO A 453 44.58 -15.66 17.82
N LYS A 454 44.78 -15.19 16.58
CA LYS A 454 44.09 -13.98 16.10
C LYS A 454 42.59 -14.25 16.11
N ARG A 455 41.86 -13.60 17.01
CA ARG A 455 40.39 -13.61 16.97
C ARG A 455 39.97 -12.77 15.78
N GLU A 456 39.23 -13.36 14.84
CA GLU A 456 38.52 -12.57 13.83
C GLU A 456 37.63 -11.56 14.57
N PRO A 457 37.61 -10.29 14.13
CA PRO A 457 36.66 -9.33 14.67
C PRO A 457 35.27 -9.92 14.53
N ALA A 458 34.48 -9.89 15.61
CA ALA A 458 33.10 -10.34 15.56
C ALA A 458 32.40 -9.62 14.38
N PRO A 459 31.62 -10.32 13.53
CA PRO A 459 30.92 -9.66 12.45
C PRO A 459 30.07 -8.55 13.05
N ALA A 460 30.22 -7.34 12.51
CA ALA A 460 29.38 -6.21 12.88
C ALA A 460 27.92 -6.65 12.76
N THR A 461 27.23 -6.77 13.90
CA THR A 461 25.80 -7.03 13.94
C THR A 461 25.12 -5.88 13.23
N ALA A 462 24.57 -6.16 12.05
CA ALA A 462 23.79 -5.25 11.21
C ALA A 462 22.50 -4.80 11.90
#